data_AF-A0A238ZW22-F1
#
_entry.id   AF-A0A238ZW22-F1
#
_cell.length_a   1.000
_cell.length_b   1.000
_cell.length_c   1.000
_cell.angle_alpha   90.00
_cell.angle_beta   90.00
_cell.angle_gamma   90.00
#
_symmetry.space_group_name_H-M   'P 1'
#
loop_
_entity.id
_entity.type
_entity.pdbx_description
1 polymer ?
#
loop_
_entity_poly.entity_id
_entity_poly.type
_entity_poly.pdbx_seq_one_letter_code
_entity_poly.pdbx_strand_id
1 'polypeptide(L)'
;MAMHHYLRLSFILLFVVTSFFCIYFIIIKRRNRKGPKLISKEKYNSSMIHGMREISVTNDSFFNIWPYVNELKAAKILSKKVKESELIHKVYRNSTEDFEHILLATEKENHFVKVVVDRNKKKPMGYLLFDL
;
A
#
# COMPACT_ATOMS: atom_id res chain seq x y z
N MET A 1 16.61 22.36 49.20
CA MET A 1 17.02 22.31 47.77
C MET A 1 17.04 20.90 47.18
N ALA A 2 17.37 19.85 47.94
CA ALA A 2 17.43 18.47 47.43
C ALA A 2 16.07 17.90 46.96
N MET A 3 14.97 18.18 47.66
CA MET A 3 13.64 17.61 47.36
C MET A 3 13.10 18.01 45.98
N HIS A 4 13.33 19.27 45.54
CA HIS A 4 12.99 19.72 44.20
C HIS A 4 13.84 19.04 43.12
N HIS A 5 15.08 18.67 43.43
CA HIS A 5 15.96 17.96 42.51
C HIS A 5 15.48 16.52 42.29
N TYR A 6 15.06 15.83 43.36
CA TYR A 6 14.46 14.49 43.26
C TYR A 6 13.15 14.49 42.47
N LEU A 7 12.28 15.48 42.69
CA LEU A 7 11.04 15.65 41.93
C LEU A 7 11.32 15.90 40.44
N ARG A 8 12.28 16.77 40.08
CA ARG A 8 12.65 16.99 38.67
C ARG A 8 13.24 15.74 38.03
N LEU A 9 14.07 15.00 38.77
CA LEU A 9 14.69 13.76 38.29
C LEU A 9 13.63 12.69 38.01
N SER A 10 12.61 12.55 38.87
CA SER A 10 11.54 11.56 38.67
C SER A 10 10.67 11.90 37.46
N PHE A 11 10.38 13.18 37.19
CA PHE A 11 9.69 13.60 35.97
C PHE A 11 10.50 13.31 34.70
N ILE A 12 11.81 13.56 34.73
CA ILE A 12 12.70 13.23 33.59
C ILE A 12 12.70 11.72 33.35
N LEU A 13 12.83 10.92 34.41
CA LEU A 13 12.81 9.46 34.30
C LEU A 13 11.48 8.97 33.71
N LEU A 14 10.34 9.50 34.18
CA LEU A 14 9.02 9.17 33.66
C LEU A 14 8.91 9.49 32.16
N PHE A 15 9.40 10.66 31.74
CA PHE A 15 9.37 11.07 30.34
C PHE A 15 10.24 10.19 29.44
N VAL A 16 11.40 9.76 29.94
CA VAL A 16 12.29 8.83 29.22
C VAL A 16 11.60 7.47 29.07
N VAL A 17 10.99 6.95 30.12
CA VAL A 17 10.26 5.67 30.09
C VAL A 17 9.08 5.72 29.12
N THR A 18 8.27 6.79 29.15
CA THR A 18 7.13 6.92 28.24
C THR A 18 7.57 7.06 26.78
N SER A 19 8.66 7.80 26.52
CA SER A 19 9.26 7.90 25.19
C SER A 19 9.68 6.53 24.63
N PHE A 20 10.36 5.71 25.44
CA PHE A 20 10.72 4.35 25.03
C PHE A 20 9.49 3.48 24.75
N PHE A 21 8.44 3.60 25.57
CA PHE A 21 7.20 2.87 25.36
C PHE A 21 6.51 3.28 24.04
N CYS A 22 6.45 4.58 23.75
CA CYS A 22 5.93 5.09 22.48
C CYS A 22 6.74 4.56 21.28
N ILE A 23 8.06 4.60 21.35
CA ILE A 23 8.94 4.07 20.28
C ILE A 23 8.71 2.58 20.08
N TYR A 24 8.63 1.80 21.17
CA TYR A 24 8.36 0.36 21.12
C TYR A 24 7.03 0.05 20.42
N PHE A 25 5.95 0.75 20.78
CA PHE A 25 4.65 0.59 20.13
C PHE A 25 4.68 0.98 18.64
N ILE A 26 5.41 2.03 18.26
CA ILE A 26 5.58 2.42 16.86
C ILE A 26 6.31 1.32 16.08
N ILE A 27 7.36 0.72 16.64
CA ILE A 27 8.11 -0.36 16.00
C ILE A 27 7.23 -1.60 15.81
N ILE A 28 6.50 -2.03 16.84
CA ILE A 28 5.58 -3.18 16.74
C ILE A 28 4.48 -2.92 15.72
N LYS A 29 3.88 -1.72 15.75
CA LYS A 29 2.82 -1.34 14.80
C LYS A 29 3.34 -1.35 13.35
N ARG A 30 4.60 -0.95 13.13
CA ARG A 30 5.25 -1.05 11.80
C ARG A 30 5.53 -2.49 11.41
N ARG A 31 6.04 -3.33 12.33
CA ARG A 31 6.36 -4.74 12.07
C ARG A 31 5.11 -5.58 11.78
N ASN A 32 3.99 -5.26 12.41
CA ASN A 32 2.70 -5.94 12.20
C ASN A 32 1.93 -5.45 10.98
N ARG A 33 2.47 -4.51 10.18
CA ARG A 33 1.90 -4.23 8.86
C ARG A 33 2.09 -5.49 8.00
N LYS A 34 0.99 -6.21 7.82
CA LYS A 34 0.91 -7.32 6.87
C LYS A 34 1.31 -6.77 5.50
N GLY A 35 2.30 -7.42 4.88
CA GLY A 35 2.78 -7.03 3.56
C GLY A 35 1.66 -7.07 2.51
N PRO A 36 1.96 -6.59 1.29
CA PRO A 36 1.00 -6.64 0.20
C PRO A 36 0.49 -8.07 0.02
N LYS A 37 -0.85 -8.21 -0.04
CA LYS A 37 -1.51 -9.52 -0.09
C LYS A 37 -1.56 -10.03 -1.52
N LEU A 38 -1.02 -11.23 -1.76
CA LEU A 38 -1.25 -11.96 -3.02
C LEU A 38 -2.71 -12.44 -3.06
N ILE A 39 -3.41 -12.18 -4.16
CA ILE A 39 -4.77 -12.67 -4.38
C ILE A 39 -4.78 -13.85 -5.34
N SER A 40 -5.73 -14.76 -5.16
CA SER A 40 -5.94 -15.86 -6.10
C SER A 40 -6.62 -15.38 -7.38
N LYS A 41 -6.49 -16.18 -8.45
CA LYS A 41 -7.11 -15.89 -9.74
C LYS A 41 -8.63 -15.88 -9.65
N GLU A 42 -9.25 -16.74 -8.84
CA GLU A 42 -10.72 -16.73 -8.66
C GLU A 42 -11.17 -15.39 -8.06
N LYS A 43 -10.44 -14.91 -7.05
CA LYS A 43 -10.75 -13.63 -6.40
C LYS A 43 -10.56 -12.45 -7.33
N TYR A 44 -9.53 -12.47 -8.16
CA TYR A 44 -9.33 -11.47 -9.21
C TYR A 44 -10.46 -11.47 -10.24
N ASN A 45 -10.86 -12.65 -10.71
CA ASN A 45 -11.95 -12.77 -11.69
C ASN A 45 -13.29 -12.32 -11.09
N SER A 46 -13.53 -12.58 -9.80
CA SER A 46 -14.73 -12.12 -9.09
C SER A 46 -14.83 -10.60 -8.96
N SER A 47 -13.74 -9.84 -9.16
CA SER A 47 -13.80 -8.37 -9.15
C SER A 47 -13.95 -7.76 -10.54
N MET A 48 -13.90 -8.57 -11.61
CA MET A 48 -14.14 -8.13 -13.00
C MET A 48 -15.62 -8.20 -13.41
N ILE A 49 -16.54 -8.26 -12.45
CA ILE A 49 -17.97 -8.38 -12.70
C ILE A 49 -18.48 -7.13 -13.42
N HIS A 50 -19.28 -7.35 -14.47
CA HIS A 50 -19.93 -6.32 -15.31
C HIS A 50 -19.04 -5.55 -16.30
N GLY A 51 -17.90 -6.15 -16.67
CA GLY A 51 -17.03 -5.62 -17.72
C GLY A 51 -16.16 -4.46 -17.23
N MET A 52 -14.98 -4.33 -17.82
CA MET A 52 -13.95 -3.38 -17.42
C MET A 52 -13.72 -2.36 -18.53
N ARG A 53 -13.78 -1.07 -18.20
CA ARG A 53 -13.46 0.03 -19.10
C ARG A 53 -12.11 0.62 -18.72
N GLU A 54 -11.24 0.83 -19.71
CA GLU A 54 -9.99 1.56 -19.52
C GLU A 54 -10.31 3.03 -19.21
N ILE A 55 -9.68 3.57 -18.16
CA ILE A 55 -9.83 4.98 -17.76
C ILE A 55 -8.51 5.72 -17.95
N SER A 56 -8.58 7.03 -18.23
CA SER A 56 -7.38 7.83 -18.46
C SER A 56 -6.78 8.26 -17.13
N VAL A 57 -5.52 7.89 -16.87
CA VAL A 57 -4.79 8.27 -15.65
C VAL A 57 -4.69 9.79 -15.47
N THR A 58 -4.70 10.53 -16.58
CA THR A 58 -4.52 11.99 -16.61
C THR A 58 -5.83 12.76 -16.41
N ASN A 59 -6.96 12.19 -16.84
CA ASN A 59 -8.24 12.90 -16.87
C ASN A 59 -9.21 12.40 -15.80
N ASP A 60 -9.09 11.14 -15.39
CA ASP A 60 -9.99 10.52 -14.43
C ASP A 60 -9.32 10.35 -13.07
N SER A 61 -10.00 10.78 -12.01
CA SER A 61 -9.55 10.51 -10.65
C SER A 61 -9.61 9.00 -10.36
N PHE A 62 -8.46 8.37 -10.14
CA PHE A 62 -8.34 6.98 -9.69
C PHE A 62 -7.81 6.89 -8.26
N PHE A 63 -7.92 5.71 -7.65
CA PHE A 63 -7.48 5.49 -6.28
C PHE A 63 -5.98 5.82 -6.10
N ASN A 64 -5.64 6.48 -4.98
CA ASN A 64 -4.25 6.75 -4.65
C ASN A 64 -3.50 5.44 -4.31
N ILE A 65 -2.83 4.87 -5.30
CA ILE A 65 -2.07 3.63 -5.16
C ILE A 65 -0.69 3.79 -4.56
N TRP A 66 -0.14 5.01 -4.50
CA TRP A 66 1.27 5.23 -4.15
C TRP A 66 1.67 4.62 -2.80
N PRO A 67 0.83 4.69 -1.74
CA PRO A 67 1.12 3.97 -0.49
C PRO A 67 1.29 2.46 -0.70
N TYR A 68 0.44 1.85 -1.55
CA TYR A 68 0.49 0.42 -1.83
C TYR A 68 1.64 0.03 -2.76
N VAL A 69 1.97 0.88 -3.75
CA VAL A 69 3.16 0.75 -4.59
C VAL A 69 4.43 0.73 -3.74
N ASN A 70 4.52 1.60 -2.73
CA ASN A 70 5.65 1.62 -1.80
C ASN A 70 5.75 0.33 -0.99
N GLU A 71 4.61 -0.25 -0.57
CA GLU A 71 4.58 -1.58 0.07
C GLU A 71 5.06 -2.69 -0.88
N LEU A 72 4.67 -2.66 -2.15
CA LEU A 72 5.12 -3.61 -3.18
C LEU A 72 6.63 -3.48 -3.45
N LYS A 73 7.17 -2.26 -3.51
CA LYS A 73 8.61 -2.00 -3.65
C LYS A 73 9.39 -2.45 -2.41
N ALA A 74 8.85 -2.24 -1.22
CA ALA A 74 9.46 -2.68 0.04
C ALA A 74 9.50 -4.22 0.14
N ALA A 75 8.47 -4.89 -0.35
CA ALA A 75 8.37 -6.35 -0.42
C ALA A 75 9.17 -6.98 -1.59
N LYS A 76 9.92 -6.18 -2.38
CA LYS A 76 10.68 -6.63 -3.57
C LYS A 76 9.81 -7.27 -4.67
N ILE A 77 8.51 -6.96 -4.70
CA ILE A 77 7.58 -7.42 -5.75
C ILE A 77 7.69 -6.50 -6.96
N LEU A 78 7.76 -5.19 -6.72
CA LEU A 78 8.10 -4.18 -7.72
C LEU A 78 9.55 -3.77 -7.56
N SER A 79 10.21 -3.47 -8.68
CA SER A 79 11.53 -2.88 -8.62
C SER A 79 11.47 -1.40 -8.22
N LYS A 80 12.54 -0.96 -7.57
CA LYS A 80 12.76 0.45 -7.23
C LYS A 80 13.26 1.28 -8.42
N LYS A 81 13.72 0.65 -9.51
CA LYS A 81 14.30 1.37 -10.66
C LYS A 81 13.26 1.97 -11.60
N VAL A 82 12.05 1.42 -11.63
CA VAL A 82 10.97 1.91 -12.50
C VAL A 82 10.49 3.27 -11.99
N LYS A 83 10.51 4.27 -12.88
CA LYS A 83 10.01 5.62 -12.57
C LYS A 83 8.51 5.59 -12.31
N GLU A 84 8.04 6.44 -11.40
CA GLU A 84 6.62 6.51 -11.05
C GLU A 84 5.73 6.89 -12.23
N SER A 85 6.21 7.78 -13.11
CA SER A 85 5.51 8.19 -14.33
C SER A 85 5.28 7.06 -15.34
N GLU A 86 6.15 6.05 -15.34
CA GLU A 86 6.12 4.91 -16.27
C GLU A 86 5.56 3.66 -15.60
N LEU A 87 5.34 3.69 -14.28
CA LEU A 87 4.94 2.53 -13.50
C LEU A 87 3.50 2.13 -13.77
N ILE A 88 2.60 3.11 -13.92
CA ILE A 88 1.18 2.84 -14.21
C ILE A 88 1.06 2.64 -15.72
N HIS A 89 0.88 1.39 -16.13
CA HIS A 89 0.70 1.07 -17.54
C HIS A 89 -0.73 1.38 -17.99
N LYS A 90 -1.71 0.84 -17.26
CA LYS A 90 -3.15 1.02 -17.54
C LYS A 90 -3.98 0.96 -16.27
N VAL A 91 -5.13 1.62 -16.30
CA VAL A 91 -6.13 1.54 -15.24
C VAL A 91 -7.47 1.17 -15.84
N TYR A 92 -8.12 0.19 -15.23
CA TYR A 92 -9.43 -0.27 -15.61
C TYR A 92 -10.40 -0.09 -14.46
N ARG A 93 -11.61 0.36 -14.76
CA ARG A 93 -12.71 0.50 -13.81
C ARG A 93 -13.90 -0.31 -14.29
N ASN A 94 -14.57 -0.97 -13.36
CA ASN A 94 -15.80 -1.68 -13.68
C ASN A 94 -16.98 -0.69 -13.89
N SER A 95 -18.02 -1.14 -14.56
CA SER A 95 -19.20 -0.31 -14.87
C SER A 95 -19.96 0.19 -13.65
N THR A 96 -19.96 -0.57 -12.55
CA THR A 96 -20.56 -0.17 -11.26
C THR A 96 -19.65 0.71 -10.41
N GLU A 97 -18.43 1.01 -10.87
CA GLU A 97 -17.45 1.83 -10.18
C GLU A 97 -16.97 1.32 -8.81
N ASP A 98 -17.29 0.09 -8.44
CA ASP A 98 -16.90 -0.54 -7.17
C ASP A 98 -15.42 -0.96 -7.15
N PHE A 99 -14.88 -1.37 -8.30
CA PHE A 99 -13.55 -1.96 -8.43
C PHE A 99 -12.68 -1.22 -9.44
N GLU A 100 -11.43 -1.02 -9.05
CA GLU A 100 -10.36 -0.52 -9.90
C GLU A 100 -9.26 -1.56 -10.02
N HIS A 101 -8.87 -1.83 -11.25
CA HIS A 101 -7.79 -2.74 -11.59
C HIS A 101 -6.67 -1.93 -12.22
N ILE A 102 -5.53 -1.90 -11.54
CA ILE A 102 -4.40 -1.06 -11.90
C ILE A 102 -3.26 -1.96 -12.33
N LEU A 103 -2.82 -1.80 -13.57
CA LEU A 103 -1.78 -2.59 -14.18
C LEU A 103 -0.45 -1.84 -14.05
N LEU A 104 0.47 -2.43 -13.29
CA LEU A 104 1.79 -1.86 -13.06
C LEU A 104 2.83 -2.58 -13.91
N ALA A 105 3.67 -1.80 -14.60
CA ALA A 105 4.82 -2.31 -15.33
C ALA A 105 5.91 -2.77 -14.37
N THR A 106 6.68 -3.77 -14.80
CA THR A 106 7.91 -4.19 -14.10
C THR A 106 9.13 -3.92 -14.97
N GLU A 107 10.33 -4.22 -14.46
CA GLU A 107 11.57 -4.09 -15.25
C GLU A 107 11.65 -5.07 -16.42
N LYS A 108 10.96 -6.20 -16.30
CA LYS A 108 10.95 -7.22 -17.34
C LYS A 108 9.82 -6.91 -18.31
N GLU A 109 10.13 -6.97 -19.60
CA GLU A 109 9.10 -6.94 -20.63
C GLU A 109 8.08 -8.07 -20.40
N ASN A 110 6.82 -7.80 -20.72
CA ASN A 110 5.67 -8.69 -20.56
C ASN A 110 5.34 -9.15 -19.13
N HIS A 111 6.07 -8.68 -18.12
CA HIS A 111 5.78 -8.94 -16.72
C HIS A 111 5.08 -7.74 -16.09
N PHE A 112 3.91 -8.00 -15.52
CA PHE A 112 3.07 -6.98 -14.91
C PHE A 112 2.58 -7.38 -13.52
N VAL A 113 2.31 -6.37 -12.69
CA VAL A 113 1.63 -6.54 -11.41
C VAL A 113 0.24 -5.95 -11.52
N LYS A 114 -0.79 -6.79 -11.42
CA LYS A 114 -2.20 -6.39 -11.38
C LYS A 114 -2.59 -6.11 -9.95
N VAL A 115 -2.92 -4.86 -9.64
CA VAL A 115 -3.44 -4.45 -8.34
C VAL A 115 -4.95 -4.33 -8.42
N VAL A 116 -5.66 -4.93 -7.48
CA VAL A 116 -7.13 -4.78 -7.35
C VAL A 116 -7.43 -3.89 -6.16
N VAL A 117 -8.24 -2.88 -6.40
CA VAL A 117 -8.71 -1.91 -5.42
C VAL A 117 -10.22 -2.00 -5.29
N ASP A 118 -10.68 -2.09 -4.05
CA ASP A 118 -12.08 -1.91 -3.67
C ASP A 118 -12.28 -0.44 -3.31
N ARG A 119 -13.01 0.31 -4.16
CA ARG A 119 -13.25 1.75 -3.96
C ARG A 119 -14.23 2.02 -2.84
N ASN A 120 -15.21 1.12 -2.64
CA ASN A 120 -16.18 1.22 -1.55
C ASN A 120 -15.48 1.14 -0.19
N LYS A 121 -14.50 0.23 -0.06
CA LYS A 121 -13.66 0.11 1.14
C LYS A 121 -12.44 1.04 1.14
N LYS A 122 -12.23 1.82 0.08
CA LYS A 122 -11.05 2.69 -0.13
C LYS A 122 -9.74 1.98 0.17
N LYS A 123 -9.60 0.73 -0.28
CA LYS A 123 -8.47 -0.13 0.09
C LYS A 123 -8.03 -1.06 -1.04
N PRO A 124 -6.71 -1.26 -1.24
CA PRO A 124 -6.21 -2.34 -2.09
C PRO A 124 -6.58 -3.71 -1.50
N MET A 125 -7.24 -4.54 -2.31
CA MET A 125 -7.57 -5.93 -1.96
C MET A 125 -6.33 -6.82 -2.02
N GLY A 126 -5.43 -6.53 -2.96
CA GLY A 126 -4.17 -7.22 -3.13
C GLY A 126 -3.60 -7.09 -4.53
N TYR A 127 -2.60 -7.92 -4.83
CA TYR A 127 -1.92 -7.97 -6.12
C TYR A 127 -1.91 -9.38 -6.70
N LEU A 128 -1.82 -9.45 -8.03
CA LEU A 128 -1.64 -10.67 -8.81
C LEU A 128 -0.50 -10.44 -9.81
N LEU A 129 0.42 -11.39 -9.91
CA LEU A 129 1.45 -11.36 -10.95
C LEU A 129 0.86 -11.84 -12.27
N PHE A 130 1.22 -11.16 -13.34
CA PHE A 130 0.78 -11.48 -14.67
C PHE A 130 1.97 -11.47 -15.61
N ASP A 131 2.24 -12.63 -16.19
CA ASP A 131 3.29 -12.86 -17.17
C ASP A 131 2.59 -13.23 -18.48
N LEU A 132 3.01 -12.60 -19.58
CA LEU A 132 2.30 -12.63 -20.87
C LEU A 132 3.15 -13.28 -21.96
#